data_AF-A0A6N9P7I0-F1
#
_entry.id   AF-A0A6N9P7I0-F1
#
_cell.length_a   1.000
_cell.length_b   1.000
_cell.length_c   1.000
_cell.angle_alpha   90.00
_cell.angle_beta   90.00
_cell.angle_gamma   90.00
#
_symmetry.space_group_name_H-M   'P 1'
#
loop_
_entity.id
_entity.type
_entity.pdbx_description
1 polymer ?
#
loop_
_entity_poly.entity_id
_entity_poly.type
_entity_poly.pdbx_seq_one_letter_code
_entity_poly.pdbx_strand_id
1 'polypeptide(L)'
;MKYKNLKAAFQRLKKNSPQDNLTAHIIFTEDSFPQKYTLLKRTYRVSSNNKAFYPHTGGYSIFGSCLDGSDQSVWLDCYMAEEGNPGGWKVQNCYILEQMRDAAVVPCFTRTEQKDGTDCYTFGNTRIYVRESVENGRIRLEPLDGNQIDYGDWLDLTTDQLYGYCTLLERCLNQNEII
;
A
#
# COMPACT_ATOMS: atom_id res chain seq x y z
N MET A 1 4.66 -5.39 10.79
CA MET A 1 3.91 -6.15 11.82
C MET A 1 3.73 -7.61 11.38
N LYS A 2 3.34 -8.53 12.27
CA LYS A 2 2.98 -9.92 11.88
C LYS A 2 1.62 -9.94 11.17
N TYR A 3 1.46 -10.81 10.17
CA TYR A 3 0.22 -10.93 9.40
C TYR A 3 -1.03 -11.15 10.25
N LYS A 4 -0.96 -12.01 11.28
CA LYS A 4 -2.08 -12.22 12.21
C LYS A 4 -2.60 -10.92 12.86
N ASN A 5 -1.70 -9.96 13.11
CA ASN A 5 -2.08 -8.67 13.71
C ASN A 5 -2.77 -7.77 12.68
N LEU A 6 -2.30 -7.78 11.42
CA LEU A 6 -2.95 -7.09 10.32
C LEU A 6 -4.39 -7.63 10.12
N LYS A 7 -4.53 -8.96 10.04
CA LYS A 7 -5.82 -9.64 9.90
C LYS A 7 -6.78 -9.26 11.03
N ALA A 8 -6.31 -9.31 12.27
CA ALA A 8 -7.11 -8.91 13.43
C ALA A 8 -7.49 -7.42 13.39
N ALA A 9 -6.58 -6.53 12.95
CA ALA A 9 -6.86 -5.11 12.81
C ALA A 9 -7.96 -4.86 11.76
N PHE A 10 -7.88 -5.52 10.60
CA PHE A 10 -8.91 -5.44 9.55
C PHE A 10 -10.26 -6.01 10.01
N GLN A 11 -10.27 -7.16 10.67
CA GLN A 11 -11.50 -7.75 11.21
C GLN A 11 -12.15 -6.85 12.28
N ARG A 12 -11.34 -6.26 13.16
CA ARG A 12 -11.83 -5.31 14.17
C ARG A 12 -12.40 -4.05 13.53
N LEU A 13 -11.74 -3.50 12.50
CA LEU A 13 -12.25 -2.38 11.72
C LEU A 13 -13.62 -2.74 11.13
N LYS A 14 -13.73 -3.87 10.43
CA LYS A 14 -14.98 -4.26 9.76
C LYS A 14 -16.11 -4.63 10.71
N LYS A 15 -15.79 -5.04 11.93
CA LYS A 15 -16.77 -5.21 13.00
C LYS A 15 -17.31 -3.88 13.54
N ASN A 16 -16.43 -2.88 13.75
CA ASN A 16 -16.78 -1.65 14.46
C ASN A 16 -17.23 -0.52 13.52
N SER A 17 -16.63 -0.44 12.34
CA SER A 17 -16.83 0.59 11.32
C SER A 17 -16.83 -0.05 9.92
N PRO A 18 -17.91 -0.78 9.53
CA PRO A 18 -17.91 -1.58 8.30
C PRO A 18 -17.75 -0.77 7.00
N GLN A 19 -18.06 0.53 7.04
CA GLN A 19 -17.92 1.46 5.90
C GLN A 19 -16.49 1.98 5.74
N ASP A 20 -15.69 1.96 6.81
CA ASP A 20 -14.31 2.47 6.77
C ASP A 20 -13.40 1.43 6.11
N ASN A 21 -12.41 1.91 5.37
CA ASN A 21 -11.47 1.06 4.65
C ASN A 21 -10.03 1.47 4.97
N LEU A 22 -9.27 0.50 5.44
CA LEU A 22 -7.81 0.54 5.51
C LEU A 22 -7.18 -0.22 4.35
N THR A 23 -5.97 0.19 4.01
CA THR A 23 -5.12 -0.38 2.95
C THR A 23 -3.84 -0.89 3.58
N ALA A 24 -3.35 -2.05 3.15
CA ALA A 24 -2.09 -2.59 3.64
C ALA A 24 -1.19 -3.08 2.51
N HIS A 25 0.11 -3.05 2.76
CA HIS A 25 1.08 -3.82 1.99
C HIS A 25 1.40 -5.11 2.74
N ILE A 26 1.37 -6.22 2.00
CA ILE A 26 1.83 -7.54 2.45
C ILE A 26 3.05 -7.89 1.61
N ILE A 27 4.18 -8.06 2.27
CA ILE A 27 5.47 -8.38 1.66
C ILE A 27 5.74 -9.85 1.88
N PHE A 28 5.87 -10.61 0.80
CA PHE A 28 6.22 -12.02 0.84
C PHE A 28 7.73 -12.22 0.86
N THR A 29 8.15 -13.32 1.48
CA THR A 29 9.55 -13.77 1.50
C THR A 29 10.03 -14.15 0.10
N GLU A 30 11.33 -14.01 -0.16
CA GLU A 30 11.90 -14.35 -1.47
C GLU A 30 11.76 -15.85 -1.80
N ASP A 31 11.84 -16.75 -0.80
CA ASP A 31 11.67 -18.20 -0.96
C ASP A 31 10.23 -18.64 -1.23
N SER A 32 9.27 -17.69 -1.23
CA SER A 32 7.89 -17.97 -1.65
C SER A 32 7.77 -18.16 -3.17
N PHE A 33 8.78 -17.77 -3.94
CA PHE A 33 8.72 -17.74 -5.40
C PHE A 33 9.84 -18.59 -6.02
N PRO A 34 9.61 -19.19 -7.20
CA PRO A 34 10.60 -20.03 -7.87
C PRO A 34 11.83 -19.25 -8.37
N GLN A 35 11.71 -17.93 -8.52
CA GLN A 35 12.78 -17.05 -8.96
C GLN A 35 12.90 -15.85 -8.04
N LYS A 36 14.07 -15.20 -8.08
CA LYS A 36 14.31 -13.98 -7.29
C LYS A 36 13.48 -12.83 -7.84
N TYR A 37 12.50 -12.40 -7.07
CA TYR A 37 11.69 -11.22 -7.36
C TYR A 37 12.16 -10.01 -6.56
N THR A 38 12.04 -8.83 -7.19
CA THR A 38 12.27 -7.56 -6.53
C THR A 38 11.25 -7.34 -5.41
N LEU A 39 11.52 -6.38 -4.53
CA LEU A 39 10.61 -6.02 -3.43
C LEU A 39 9.19 -5.70 -3.93
N LEU A 40 9.07 -4.95 -5.02
CA LEU A 40 7.76 -4.62 -5.61
C LEU A 40 7.00 -5.86 -6.09
N LYS A 41 7.70 -6.77 -6.79
CA LYS A 41 7.12 -8.01 -7.35
C LYS A 41 6.63 -9.01 -6.30
N ARG A 42 7.10 -8.87 -5.05
CA ARG A 42 6.66 -9.70 -3.92
C ARG A 42 5.83 -8.94 -2.89
N THR A 43 5.43 -7.70 -3.20
CA THR A 43 4.59 -6.89 -2.32
C THR A 43 3.23 -6.70 -2.94
N TYR A 44 2.18 -7.03 -2.19
CA TYR A 44 0.80 -6.90 -2.63
C TYR A 44 0.05 -5.89 -1.77
N ARG A 45 -0.65 -4.98 -2.44
CA ARG A 45 -1.61 -4.07 -1.84
C ARG A 45 -2.92 -4.81 -1.60
N VAL A 46 -3.40 -4.79 -0.36
CA VAL A 46 -4.63 -5.46 0.08
C VAL A 46 -5.54 -4.46 0.78
N SER A 47 -6.82 -4.52 0.46
CA SER A 47 -7.86 -3.72 1.12
C SER A 47 -8.51 -4.51 2.26
N SER A 48 -8.81 -3.83 3.36
CA SER A 48 -9.67 -4.37 4.42
C SER A 48 -11.11 -4.62 3.94
N ASN A 49 -11.51 -4.10 2.77
CA ASN A 49 -12.81 -4.38 2.14
C ASN A 49 -12.93 -5.81 1.57
N ASN A 50 -11.87 -6.62 1.66
CA ASN A 50 -11.94 -8.01 1.28
C ASN A 50 -12.90 -8.80 2.19
N LYS A 51 -13.59 -9.76 1.58
CA LYS A 51 -14.64 -10.54 2.23
C LYS A 51 -14.16 -11.30 3.47
N ALA A 52 -12.93 -11.81 3.42
CA ALA A 52 -12.27 -12.51 4.52
C ALA A 52 -12.22 -11.73 5.85
N PHE A 53 -12.36 -10.41 5.82
CA PHE A 53 -12.26 -9.56 7.00
C PHE A 53 -13.62 -9.17 7.59
N TYR A 54 -14.72 -9.40 6.88
CA TYR A 54 -16.06 -9.10 7.40
C TYR A 54 -16.58 -10.23 8.29
N PRO A 55 -17.16 -9.92 9.48
CA PRO A 55 -17.82 -10.91 10.29
C PRO A 55 -19.11 -11.43 9.60
N HIS A 56 -19.44 -12.70 9.81
CA HIS A 56 -20.70 -13.32 9.38
C HIS A 56 -21.00 -13.25 7.87
N THR A 57 -19.99 -13.13 7.01
CA THR A 57 -20.17 -13.23 5.56
C THR A 57 -20.06 -14.68 5.09
N GLY A 58 -20.92 -15.07 4.16
CA GLY A 58 -20.86 -16.41 3.56
C GLY A 58 -19.75 -16.47 2.51
N GLY A 59 -18.60 -17.06 2.82
CA GLY A 59 -17.45 -17.25 1.92
C GLY A 59 -16.20 -16.48 2.37
N TYR A 60 -15.05 -16.83 1.82
CA TYR A 60 -13.74 -16.33 2.26
C TYR A 60 -12.88 -15.98 1.05
N SER A 61 -12.39 -14.74 0.98
CA SER A 61 -11.44 -14.33 -0.06
C SER A 61 -10.67 -13.07 0.34
N ILE A 62 -9.39 -13.08 -0.03
CA ILE A 62 -8.42 -12.00 0.09
C ILE A 62 -7.86 -11.75 -1.30
N PHE A 63 -8.31 -10.68 -1.94
CA PHE A 63 -7.73 -10.18 -3.18
C PHE A 63 -6.65 -9.13 -2.89
N GLY A 64 -5.57 -9.20 -3.65
CA GLY A 64 -4.50 -8.21 -3.63
C GLY A 64 -3.93 -7.94 -5.03
N SER A 65 -3.29 -6.79 -5.15
CA SER A 65 -2.62 -6.35 -6.39
C SER A 65 -1.13 -6.17 -6.14
N CYS A 66 -0.28 -6.73 -6.99
CA CYS A 66 1.16 -6.54 -6.93
C CYS A 66 1.51 -5.07 -7.20
N LEU A 67 2.51 -4.55 -6.49
CA LEU A 67 2.90 -3.14 -6.58
C LEU A 67 3.55 -2.76 -7.91
N ASP A 68 4.19 -3.72 -8.60
CA ASP A 68 4.82 -3.46 -9.90
C ASP A 68 3.82 -3.44 -11.08
N GLY A 69 2.55 -3.74 -10.80
CA GLY A 69 1.50 -3.77 -11.81
C GLY A 69 1.28 -5.13 -12.48
N SER A 70 2.17 -6.11 -12.36
CA SER A 70 2.11 -7.34 -13.16
C SER A 70 0.91 -8.23 -12.83
N ASP A 71 0.56 -8.31 -11.54
CA ASP A 71 -0.47 -9.22 -11.05
C ASP A 71 -1.58 -8.43 -10.33
N GLN A 72 -2.69 -8.19 -11.03
CA GLN A 72 -3.82 -7.47 -10.48
C GLN A 72 -4.93 -8.43 -10.00
N SER A 73 -5.52 -8.13 -8.84
CA SER A 73 -6.66 -8.88 -8.28
C SER A 73 -6.39 -10.38 -8.07
N VAL A 74 -5.19 -10.72 -7.60
CA VAL A 74 -4.81 -12.10 -7.25
C VAL A 74 -5.58 -12.56 -6.03
N TRP A 75 -6.10 -13.79 -6.09
CA TRP A 75 -6.76 -14.46 -4.97
C TRP A 75 -5.71 -15.01 -3.98
N LEU A 76 -5.22 -14.15 -3.09
CA LEU A 76 -4.05 -14.40 -2.24
C LEU A 76 -4.26 -15.51 -1.21
N ASP A 77 -5.46 -15.70 -0.64
CA ASP A 77 -5.69 -16.76 0.35
C ASP A 77 -5.48 -18.18 -0.21
N CYS A 78 -5.57 -18.37 -1.53
CA CYS A 78 -5.21 -19.64 -2.15
C CYS A 78 -3.69 -19.90 -2.14
N TYR A 79 -2.86 -18.85 -2.02
CA TYR A 79 -1.41 -18.95 -2.08
C TYR A 79 -0.74 -18.84 -0.72
N MET A 80 -1.33 -18.14 0.24
CA MET A 80 -0.69 -17.79 1.51
C MET A 80 -0.59 -18.97 2.49
N ALA A 81 0.60 -19.18 3.04
CA ALA A 81 0.83 -20.17 4.09
C ALA A 81 -0.01 -19.87 5.35
N GLU A 82 -0.11 -18.59 5.70
CA GLU A 82 -0.89 -18.11 6.83
C GLU A 82 -2.41 -18.25 6.66
N GLU A 83 -2.87 -18.57 5.44
CA GLU A 83 -4.28 -18.82 5.11
C GLU A 83 -4.59 -20.31 4.91
N GLY A 84 -3.70 -21.18 5.39
CA GLY A 84 -3.95 -22.62 5.43
C GLY A 84 -3.48 -23.38 4.19
N ASN A 85 -2.65 -22.76 3.34
CA ASN A 85 -1.99 -23.44 2.22
C ASN A 85 -0.60 -23.98 2.64
N PRO A 86 -0.42 -25.29 2.93
CA PRO A 86 0.87 -25.83 3.35
C PRO A 86 1.94 -25.63 2.27
N GLY A 87 3.07 -25.00 2.65
CA GLY A 87 4.13 -24.67 1.69
C GLY A 87 3.83 -23.46 0.80
N GLY A 88 2.75 -22.73 1.07
CA GLY A 88 2.39 -21.50 0.38
C GLY A 88 3.34 -20.32 0.64
N TRP A 89 3.01 -19.17 0.06
CA TRP A 89 3.76 -17.93 0.20
C TRP A 89 3.73 -17.45 1.65
N LYS A 90 4.90 -17.17 2.21
CA LYS A 90 5.06 -16.78 3.62
C LYS A 90 5.22 -15.27 3.71
N VAL A 91 4.48 -14.64 4.62
CA VAL A 91 4.57 -13.20 4.86
C VAL A 91 5.87 -12.88 5.59
N GLN A 92 6.74 -12.09 4.95
CA GLN A 92 7.94 -11.54 5.57
C GLN A 92 7.57 -10.39 6.52
N ASN A 93 6.77 -9.45 6.03
CA ASN A 93 6.32 -8.29 6.78
C ASN A 93 5.01 -7.76 6.20
N CYS A 94 4.30 -6.95 6.96
CA CYS A 94 3.14 -6.22 6.46
C CYS A 94 2.93 -4.95 7.28
N TYR A 95 2.25 -3.96 6.71
CA TYR A 95 1.88 -2.74 7.41
C TYR A 95 0.67 -2.06 6.77
N ILE A 96 -0.04 -1.26 7.56
CA ILE A 96 -1.20 -0.49 7.14
C ILE A 96 -0.72 0.87 6.66
N LEU A 97 -1.12 1.28 5.46
CA LEU A 97 -0.66 2.53 4.85
C LEU A 97 -1.10 3.73 5.66
N GLU A 98 -2.35 3.74 6.13
CA GLU A 98 -2.90 4.81 6.96
C GLU A 98 -2.24 4.91 8.36
N GLN A 99 -1.32 3.99 8.69
CA GLN A 99 -0.50 4.02 9.91
C GLN A 99 0.98 4.32 9.63
N MET A 100 1.36 4.62 8.39
CA MET A 100 2.69 5.15 8.09
C MET A 100 2.86 6.53 8.75
N ARG A 101 4.11 6.89 9.11
CA ARG A 101 4.41 8.01 10.02
C ARG A 101 3.69 9.32 9.63
N ASP A 102 3.73 9.71 8.36
CA ASP A 102 3.11 10.96 7.90
C ASP A 102 1.79 10.73 7.14
N ALA A 103 1.22 9.52 7.18
CA ALA A 103 0.01 9.18 6.44
C ALA A 103 -1.19 10.09 6.76
N ALA A 104 -1.35 10.47 8.03
CA ALA A 104 -2.46 11.32 8.48
C ALA A 104 -2.37 12.76 7.95
N VAL A 105 -1.19 13.22 7.54
CA VAL A 105 -0.94 14.58 7.03
C VAL A 105 -0.73 14.62 5.52
N VAL A 106 -0.81 13.48 4.83
CA VAL A 106 -0.81 13.41 3.36
C VAL A 106 -1.84 14.36 2.72
N PRO A 107 -3.08 14.51 3.23
CA PRO A 107 -4.03 15.47 2.66
C PRO A 107 -3.59 16.94 2.72
N CYS A 108 -2.63 17.27 3.59
CA CYS A 108 -2.07 18.61 3.74
C CYS A 108 -0.77 18.79 2.93
N PHE A 109 -0.62 18.09 1.81
CA PHE A 109 0.58 18.15 0.99
C PHE A 109 0.83 19.55 0.42
N THR A 110 2.10 19.84 0.15
CA THR A 110 2.53 20.93 -0.73
C THR A 110 3.13 20.33 -1.99
N ARG A 111 2.68 20.78 -3.16
CA ARG A 111 3.19 20.39 -4.48
C ARG A 111 4.18 21.44 -4.98
N THR A 112 5.30 21.02 -5.52
CA THR A 112 6.28 21.90 -6.17
C THR A 112 6.81 21.23 -7.43
N GLU A 113 6.51 21.82 -8.58
CA GLU A 113 7.03 21.39 -9.87
C GLU A 113 8.53 21.72 -9.97
N GLN A 114 9.31 20.72 -10.36
CA GLN A 114 10.76 20.83 -10.53
C GLN A 114 11.09 21.22 -11.98
N LYS A 115 12.29 21.75 -12.19
CA LYS A 115 12.74 22.20 -13.52
C LYS A 115 12.84 21.08 -14.56
N ASP A 116 12.97 19.83 -14.12
CA ASP A 116 13.08 18.65 -14.98
C ASP A 116 11.71 18.00 -15.29
N GLY A 117 10.62 18.64 -14.89
CA GLY A 117 9.25 18.15 -15.09
C GLY A 117 8.81 17.09 -14.09
N THR A 118 9.60 16.84 -13.03
CA THR A 118 9.16 16.01 -11.90
C THR A 118 8.38 16.84 -10.89
N ASP A 119 7.48 16.19 -10.15
CA ASP A 119 6.73 16.82 -9.08
C ASP A 119 7.25 16.37 -7.72
N CYS A 120 7.47 17.34 -6.83
CA CYS A 120 7.81 17.09 -5.44
C CYS A 120 6.58 17.33 -4.58
N TYR A 121 6.18 16.31 -3.81
CA TYR A 121 5.16 16.42 -2.78
C TYR A 121 5.79 16.33 -1.40
N THR A 122 5.50 17.30 -0.54
CA THR A 122 5.95 17.32 0.85
C THR A 122 4.76 17.31 1.79
N PHE A 123 4.79 16.46 2.81
CA PHE A 123 3.77 16.37 3.86
C PHE A 123 4.43 15.88 5.16
N GLY A 124 4.18 16.60 6.26
CA GLY A 124 4.86 16.34 7.53
C GLY A 124 6.38 16.35 7.36
N ASN A 125 7.01 15.24 7.74
CA ASN A 125 8.45 15.01 7.63
C ASN A 125 8.84 14.18 6.39
N THR A 126 7.90 13.96 5.46
CA THR A 126 8.12 13.15 4.26
C THR A 126 8.13 14.02 3.01
N ARG A 127 9.02 13.68 2.08
CA ARG A 127 9.04 14.20 0.73
C ARG A 127 9.11 13.04 -0.27
N ILE A 128 8.32 13.12 -1.33
CA ILE A 128 8.35 12.18 -2.45
C ILE A 128 8.48 12.94 -3.77
N TYR A 129 9.25 12.36 -4.69
CA TYR A 129 9.44 12.81 -6.05
C TYR A 129 8.74 11.83 -6.99
N VAL A 130 7.92 12.35 -7.88
CA VAL A 130 7.06 11.56 -8.76
C VAL A 130 7.00 12.16 -10.16
N ARG A 131 6.60 11.36 -11.14
CA ARG A 131 6.01 11.90 -12.38
C ARG A 131 4.51 11.80 -12.29
N GLU A 132 3.84 12.94 -12.40
CA GLU A 132 2.39 13.01 -12.49
C GLU A 132 1.95 12.71 -13.92
N SER A 133 0.92 11.90 -14.07
CA SER A 133 0.24 11.68 -15.35
C SER A 133 -1.26 11.52 -15.12
N VAL A 134 -2.05 11.79 -16.14
CA VAL A 134 -3.50 11.57 -16.10
C VAL A 134 -3.82 10.33 -16.93
N GLU A 135 -4.36 9.31 -16.28
CA GLU A 135 -4.80 8.06 -16.90
C GLU A 135 -6.29 7.86 -16.65
N ASN A 136 -7.09 7.75 -17.72
CA ASN A 136 -8.54 7.58 -17.65
C ASN A 136 -9.24 8.63 -16.76
N GLY A 137 -8.79 9.89 -16.84
CA GLY A 137 -9.33 11.00 -16.05
C GLY A 137 -9.01 10.92 -14.56
N ARG A 138 -7.95 10.19 -14.19
CA ARG A 138 -7.45 10.14 -12.81
C ARG A 138 -5.96 10.43 -12.78
N ILE A 139 -5.53 11.17 -11.78
CA ILE A 139 -4.12 11.42 -11.51
C ILE A 139 -3.45 10.12 -11.04
N ARG A 140 -2.32 9.81 -11.68
CA ARG A 140 -1.41 8.71 -11.40
C ARG A 140 -0.02 9.24 -11.13
N LEU A 141 0.62 8.66 -10.12
CA LEU A 141 1.96 9.05 -9.68
C LEU A 141 2.93 7.91 -9.94
N GLU A 142 3.87 8.12 -10.86
CA GLU A 142 5.02 7.24 -11.02
C GLU A 142 6.08 7.62 -9.97
N PRO A 143 6.38 6.76 -8.99
CA PRO A 143 7.35 7.06 -7.96
C PRO A 143 8.78 7.08 -8.51
N LEU A 144 9.56 8.10 -8.16
CA LEU A 144 10.97 8.23 -8.53
C LEU A 144 11.88 8.04 -7.33
N ASP A 145 11.66 8.83 -6.28
CA ASP A 145 12.46 8.81 -5.06
C ASP A 145 11.64 9.40 -3.89
N GLY A 146 12.11 9.21 -2.66
CA GLY A 146 11.51 9.84 -1.51
C GLY A 146 12.29 9.61 -0.24
N ASN A 147 12.19 10.56 0.68
CA ASN A 147 12.88 10.52 1.95
C ASN A 147 11.98 11.02 3.06
N GLN A 148 12.31 10.59 4.28
CA GLN A 148 11.60 10.95 5.48
C GLN A 148 12.61 11.30 6.58
N ILE A 149 12.34 12.37 7.33
CA ILE A 149 13.16 12.70 8.49
C ILE A 149 12.86 11.69 9.61
N ASP A 150 13.91 11.03 10.10
CA ASP A 150 13.89 10.18 11.28
C ASP A 150 15.01 10.55 12.24
N TYR A 151 14.67 10.84 13.49
CA TYR A 151 15.60 11.30 14.52
C TYR A 151 16.53 12.47 14.12
N GLY A 152 16.10 13.29 13.15
CA GLY A 152 16.86 14.46 12.67
C GLY A 152 17.66 14.22 11.39
N ASP A 153 17.76 12.97 10.93
CA ASP A 153 18.43 12.60 9.70
C ASP A 153 17.44 12.28 8.58
N TRP A 154 17.82 12.58 7.33
CA TRP A 154 17.06 12.17 6.16
C TRP A 154 17.36 10.70 5.87
N LEU A 155 16.32 9.86 5.86
CA LEU A 155 16.39 8.46 5.46
C LEU A 155 15.58 8.25 4.19
N ASP A 156 16.18 7.52 3.24
CA ASP A 156 15.48 7.12 2.03
C ASP A 156 14.33 6.17 2.36
N LEU A 157 13.19 6.41 1.73
CA LEU A 157 12.05 5.52 1.80
C LEU A 157 12.38 4.23 1.05
N THR A 158 12.01 3.10 1.65
CA THR A 158 11.98 1.84 0.89
C THR A 158 10.97 1.95 -0.26
N THR A 159 11.21 1.22 -1.35
CA THR A 159 10.38 1.34 -2.56
C THR A 159 8.91 1.04 -2.26
N ASP A 160 8.60 0.06 -1.41
CA ASP A 160 7.22 -0.25 -1.00
C ASP A 160 6.58 0.88 -0.16
N GLN A 161 7.35 1.59 0.67
CA GLN A 161 6.85 2.78 1.38
C GLN A 161 6.56 3.92 0.41
N LEU A 162 7.44 4.17 -0.56
CA LEU A 162 7.24 5.20 -1.57
C LEU A 162 5.94 4.96 -2.37
N TYR A 163 5.70 3.73 -2.82
CA TYR A 163 4.43 3.32 -3.44
C TYR A 163 3.23 3.45 -2.49
N GLY A 164 3.44 3.21 -1.20
CA GLY A 164 2.43 3.38 -0.16
C GLY A 164 1.97 4.84 -0.05
N TYR A 165 2.92 5.77 0.02
CA TYR A 165 2.60 7.20 0.04
C TYR A 165 1.98 7.67 -1.27
N CYS A 166 2.46 7.21 -2.43
CA CYS A 166 1.83 7.52 -3.71
C CYS A 166 0.37 7.05 -3.75
N THR A 167 0.06 5.86 -3.24
CA THR A 167 -1.32 5.35 -3.14
C THR A 167 -2.22 6.25 -2.29
N LEU A 168 -1.71 6.74 -1.15
CA LEU A 168 -2.46 7.65 -0.27
C LEU A 168 -2.66 9.01 -0.93
N LEU A 169 -1.62 9.56 -1.56
CA LEU A 169 -1.67 10.85 -2.21
C LEU A 169 -2.59 10.84 -3.45
N GLU A 170 -2.52 9.80 -4.29
CA GLU A 170 -3.45 9.59 -5.41
C GLU A 170 -4.90 9.59 -4.91
N ARG A 171 -5.18 8.98 -3.75
CA ARG A 171 -6.53 8.98 -3.17
C ARG A 171 -6.97 10.41 -2.84
N CYS A 172 -6.11 11.25 -2.28
CA CYS A 172 -6.42 12.65 -2.00
C CYS A 172 -6.63 13.47 -3.28
N LEU A 173 -5.70 13.34 -4.24
CA LEU A 173 -5.75 14.07 -5.51
C LEU A 173 -7.03 13.75 -6.29
N ASN A 174 -7.39 12.47 -6.38
CA ASN A 174 -8.56 12.00 -7.12
C ASN A 174 -9.89 12.14 -6.35
N GLN A 175 -9.86 12.47 -5.05
CA GLN A 175 -11.07 12.80 -4.28
C GLN A 175 -11.47 14.27 -4.40
N ASN A 176 -10.49 15.15 -4.66
CA ASN A 176 -10.70 16.58 -4.83
C ASN A 176 -11.16 16.98 -6.25
N GLU A 177 -11.29 16.02 -7.18
CA GLU A 177 -11.76 16.23 -8.57
C GLU A 177 -13.26 15.91 -8.76
N ILE A 178 -14.08 16.04 -7.73
CA ILE A 178 -15.54 16.11 -7.93
C ILE A 178 -15.87 17.57 -8.31
N ILE A 179 -16.10 17.75 -9.61
CA ILE A 179 -16.66 18.90 -10.35
C ILE A 179 -17.47 19.87 -9.49
#